data_AF-A0A6J1D6P2-F1
#
_entry.id   AF-A0A6J1D6P2-F1
#
_cell.length_a   1.000
_cell.length_b   1.000
_cell.length_c   1.000
_cell.angle_alpha   90.00
_cell.angle_beta   90.00
_cell.angle_gamma   90.00
#
_symmetry.space_group_name_H-M   'P 1'
#
loop_
_entity.id
_entity.type
_entity.pdbx_description
1 polymer ?
#
loop_
_entity_poly.entity_id
_entity_poly.type
_entity_poly.pdbx_seq_one_letter_code
_entity_poly.pdbx_strand_id
1 'polypeptide(L)'
;MSCRLAYTSSKEDEMSRCCWCCFVINDKRPQLFDPKNAYQQFEISSRIIECGGQPWGFVSKSVAPDGIPPNFLRHEGWKAGTKPLNKNLELTEALGLDAALRGRLPDLSFPLPAKCSDPVVVGKWYCPFIFVRDGEVGSQVSNSPYYEMTLQQNWEEIFGCGNLGGGERGVDFDVSVEREVISIAGQRADGREVGDGVVWFGSRGVGLSLAIEERVKWEDERAGFEFGKEKEEKYVKMNRREDFGGVEEWRRFGCYVLVERFVLKRMDGSLVLTWEFRHTHQIRTKWN
;
A
#
# COMPACT_ATOMS: atom_id res chain seq x y z
N MET A 1 27.30 0.60 -2.79
CA MET A 1 26.54 0.64 -4.07
C MET A 1 25.24 1.36 -3.84
N SER A 2 24.90 2.32 -4.71
CA SER A 2 23.82 3.28 -4.50
C SER A 2 22.51 2.78 -5.11
N CYS A 3 21.84 1.85 -4.42
CA CYS A 3 20.71 1.09 -4.96
C CYS A 3 19.35 1.83 -4.88
N ARG A 4 19.33 3.15 -4.63
CA ARG A 4 18.11 3.98 -4.62
C ARG A 4 18.21 5.19 -5.54
N LEU A 5 19.15 5.16 -6.47
CA LEU A 5 19.29 6.19 -7.49
C LEU A 5 18.57 5.77 -8.77
N ALA A 6 17.97 6.75 -9.43
CA ALA A 6 17.39 6.63 -10.74
C ALA A 6 18.19 7.45 -11.76
N TYR A 7 18.22 6.97 -13.01
CA TYR A 7 18.75 7.75 -14.11
C TYR A 7 17.82 8.94 -14.38
N THR A 8 18.42 10.09 -14.67
CA THR A 8 17.70 11.33 -14.95
C THR A 8 18.12 11.82 -16.33
N SER A 9 17.14 12.22 -17.13
CA SER A 9 17.36 12.81 -18.44
C SER A 9 18.13 14.13 -18.30
N SER A 10 19.07 14.39 -19.19
CA SER A 10 19.70 15.71 -19.32
C SER A 10 18.75 16.66 -20.03
N LYS A 11 18.94 17.97 -19.88
CA LYS A 11 18.13 18.95 -20.62
C LYS A 11 18.79 19.31 -21.96
N GLU A 12 17.98 19.69 -22.95
CA GLU A 12 18.47 20.13 -24.26
C GLU A 12 19.38 21.36 -24.20
N ASP A 13 19.11 22.30 -23.31
CA ASP A 13 19.91 23.51 -23.11
C ASP A 13 21.26 23.27 -22.41
N GLU A 14 21.43 22.10 -21.78
CA GLU A 14 22.68 21.66 -21.14
C GLU A 14 23.63 20.94 -22.11
N MET A 15 23.25 20.77 -23.37
CA MET A 15 24.12 20.18 -24.39
C MET A 15 25.35 21.07 -24.61
N SER A 16 26.54 20.46 -24.51
CA SER A 16 27.79 21.18 -24.72
C SER A 16 28.20 21.10 -26.18
N ARG A 17 28.58 22.22 -26.79
CA ARG A 17 29.12 22.23 -28.16
C ARG A 17 30.55 21.68 -28.13
N CYS A 18 30.77 20.51 -28.73
CA CYS A 18 32.09 19.85 -28.75
C CYS A 18 32.93 20.31 -29.95
N CYS A 19 32.29 20.56 -31.10
CA CYS A 19 32.91 21.09 -32.30
C CYS A 19 31.89 21.91 -33.11
N TRP A 20 32.31 22.56 -34.19
CA TRP A 20 31.42 23.42 -35.00
C TRP A 20 30.16 22.69 -35.49
N CYS A 21 30.25 21.37 -35.71
CA CYS A 21 29.17 20.51 -36.21
C CYS A 21 28.66 19.44 -35.22
N CYS A 22 29.09 19.42 -33.96
CA CYS A 22 28.74 18.37 -33.02
C CYS A 22 28.40 18.87 -31.61
N PHE A 23 27.32 18.31 -31.05
CA PHE A 23 26.90 18.51 -29.67
C PHE A 23 27.22 17.24 -28.86
N VAL A 24 27.69 17.42 -27.63
CA VAL A 24 27.92 16.36 -26.66
C VAL A 24 26.88 16.49 -25.56
N ILE A 25 26.18 15.39 -25.35
CA ILE A 25 25.21 15.24 -24.26
C ILE A 25 25.97 14.63 -23.08
N ASN A 26 26.10 15.41 -22.00
CA ASN A 26 26.64 14.92 -20.75
C ASN A 26 25.51 14.28 -19.96
N ASP A 27 25.50 12.95 -19.88
CA ASP A 27 24.50 12.22 -19.09
C ASP A 27 24.64 12.60 -17.60
N LYS A 28 23.52 12.92 -16.95
CA LYS A 28 23.50 13.20 -15.52
C LYS A 28 23.92 11.96 -14.72
N ARG A 29 24.66 12.16 -13.63
CA ARG A 29 24.86 11.10 -12.64
C ARG A 29 23.50 10.69 -12.06
N PRO A 30 23.28 9.40 -11.76
CA PRO A 30 22.05 8.96 -11.11
C PRO A 30 21.76 9.76 -9.84
N GLN A 31 20.49 10.14 -9.65
CA GLN A 31 20.01 10.96 -8.54
C GLN A 31 19.01 10.17 -7.72
N LEU A 32 18.65 10.66 -6.52
CA LEU A 32 17.61 10.01 -5.72
C LEU A 32 16.34 9.83 -6.55
N PHE A 33 15.76 8.63 -6.47
CA PHE A 33 14.51 8.34 -7.16
C PHE A 33 13.39 9.23 -6.62
N ASP A 34 12.75 9.95 -7.54
CA ASP A 34 11.56 10.76 -7.30
C ASP A 34 10.50 10.38 -8.34
N PRO A 35 9.41 9.71 -7.95
CA PRO A 35 8.36 9.32 -8.88
C PRO A 35 7.65 10.51 -9.53
N LYS A 36 7.72 11.72 -8.95
CA LYS A 36 7.10 12.94 -9.49
C LYS A 36 8.04 13.68 -10.47
N ASN A 37 9.30 13.29 -10.57
CA ASN A 37 10.27 13.92 -11.48
C ASN A 37 10.10 13.38 -12.92
N ALA A 38 9.51 14.19 -13.79
CA ALA A 38 9.29 13.84 -15.20
C ALA A 38 10.58 13.51 -15.97
N TYR A 39 11.75 14.03 -15.57
CA TYR A 39 13.03 13.69 -16.20
C TYR A 39 13.54 12.29 -15.83
N GLN A 40 13.00 11.67 -14.78
CA GLN A 40 13.27 10.28 -14.39
C GLN A 40 12.26 9.28 -14.99
N GLN A 41 11.23 9.78 -15.67
CA GLN A 41 10.20 8.96 -16.32
C GLN A 41 10.51 8.82 -17.81
N PHE A 42 10.29 7.61 -18.33
CA PHE A 42 10.57 7.27 -19.73
C PHE A 42 9.38 6.55 -20.35
N GLU A 43 9.00 6.97 -21.54
CA GLU A 43 8.06 6.23 -22.39
C GLU A 43 8.85 5.22 -23.22
N ILE A 44 8.48 3.95 -23.12
CA ILE A 44 9.12 2.86 -23.87
C ILE A 44 8.13 2.33 -24.89
N SER A 45 8.52 2.37 -26.16
CA SER A 45 7.73 1.88 -27.30
C SER A 45 8.51 0.84 -28.09
N SER A 46 7.83 -0.16 -28.65
CA SER A 46 8.42 -1.13 -29.56
C SER A 46 8.33 -0.60 -30.99
N ARG A 47 9.44 -0.54 -31.74
CA ARG A 47 9.40 -0.22 -33.17
C ARG A 47 9.38 -1.51 -33.99
N ILE A 48 8.44 -1.62 -34.91
CA ILE A 48 8.35 -2.72 -35.89
C ILE A 48 8.91 -2.23 -37.22
N ILE A 49 9.70 -3.04 -37.92
CA ILE A 49 10.13 -2.73 -39.29
C ILE A 49 8.96 -3.05 -40.23
N GLU A 50 8.44 -2.04 -40.94
CA GLU A 50 7.32 -2.19 -41.89
C GLU A 50 7.67 -3.17 -43.03
N CYS A 51 8.93 -3.21 -43.45
CA CYS A 51 9.44 -4.16 -44.44
C CYS A 51 10.01 -5.43 -43.75
N GLY A 52 9.15 -6.32 -43.27
CA GLY A 52 9.56 -7.66 -42.82
C GLY A 52 8.98 -8.14 -41.49
N GLY A 53 8.17 -7.33 -40.79
CA GLY A 53 7.38 -7.78 -39.64
C GLY A 53 8.16 -8.16 -38.39
N GLN A 54 9.48 -7.98 -38.36
CA GLN A 54 10.30 -8.27 -37.18
C GLN A 54 10.42 -7.06 -36.24
N PRO A 55 10.30 -7.25 -34.92
CA PRO A 55 10.52 -6.18 -33.95
C PRO A 55 11.98 -5.71 -34.01
N TRP A 56 12.18 -4.42 -34.23
CA TRP A 56 13.52 -3.82 -34.29
C TRP A 56 14.13 -3.59 -32.89
N GLY A 57 13.30 -3.70 -31.85
CA GLY A 57 13.67 -3.47 -30.46
C GLY A 57 12.85 -2.33 -29.86
N PHE A 58 13.28 -1.84 -28.71
CA PHE A 58 12.65 -0.75 -27.99
C PHE A 58 13.30 0.59 -28.32
N VAL A 59 12.47 1.63 -28.24
CA VAL A 59 12.87 3.03 -28.29
C VAL A 59 12.33 3.69 -27.04
N SER A 60 13.14 4.55 -26.43
CA SER A 60 12.76 5.28 -25.23
C SER A 60 12.78 6.78 -25.48
N LYS A 61 11.84 7.49 -24.88
CA LYS A 61 11.82 8.96 -24.83
C LYS A 61 11.66 9.42 -23.39
N SER A 62 12.18 10.61 -23.07
CA SER A 62 11.87 11.25 -21.80
C SER A 62 10.42 11.68 -21.79
N VAL A 63 9.75 11.58 -20.64
CA VAL A 63 8.43 12.19 -20.46
C VAL A 63 8.55 13.72 -20.37
N ALA A 64 9.69 14.23 -19.91
CA ALA A 64 9.97 15.67 -19.96
C ALA A 64 10.15 16.13 -21.43
N PRO A 65 9.43 17.17 -21.88
CA PRO A 65 9.46 17.60 -23.29
C PRO A 65 10.84 18.01 -23.81
N ASP A 66 11.69 18.57 -22.94
CA ASP A 66 13.08 18.99 -23.19
C ASP A 66 14.10 17.98 -22.63
N GLY A 67 13.64 16.77 -22.29
CA GLY A 67 14.44 15.72 -21.67
C GLY A 67 15.12 14.82 -22.69
N ILE A 68 16.43 14.70 -22.58
CA ILE A 68 17.25 13.75 -23.34
C ILE A 68 17.56 12.53 -22.46
N PRO A 69 17.11 11.32 -22.84
CA PRO A 69 17.41 10.12 -22.08
C PRO A 69 18.91 9.84 -21.94
N PRO A 70 19.33 9.11 -20.88
CA PRO A 70 20.70 8.63 -20.75
C PRO A 70 21.07 7.74 -21.95
N ASN A 71 22.36 7.66 -22.27
CA ASN A 71 22.86 7.02 -23.49
C ASN A 71 22.31 5.59 -23.72
N PHE A 72 22.21 4.79 -22.65
CA PHE A 72 21.69 3.42 -22.74
C PHE A 72 20.17 3.31 -23.03
N LEU A 73 19.40 4.40 -22.90
CA LEU A 73 18.00 4.47 -23.32
C LEU A 73 17.82 5.29 -24.60
N ARG A 74 18.78 6.16 -24.91
CA ARG A 74 18.75 7.04 -26.09
C ARG A 74 19.05 6.30 -27.40
N HIS A 75 19.86 5.24 -27.36
CA HIS A 75 20.09 4.43 -28.56
C HIS A 75 18.82 3.65 -28.92
N GLU A 76 18.45 3.72 -30.19
CA GLU A 76 17.27 3.00 -30.66
C GLU A 76 17.55 1.50 -30.88
N GLY A 77 16.53 0.66 -30.74
CA GLY A 77 16.62 -0.79 -31.03
C GLY A 77 17.21 -1.62 -29.89
N TRP A 78 17.22 -1.09 -28.66
CA TRP A 78 17.69 -1.84 -27.50
C TRP A 78 16.75 -3.00 -27.16
N LYS A 79 17.30 -4.08 -26.59
CA LYS A 79 16.54 -5.30 -26.27
C LYS A 79 16.50 -5.51 -24.76
N ALA A 80 15.33 -5.81 -24.22
CA ALA A 80 15.17 -6.23 -22.84
C ALA A 80 15.36 -7.74 -22.74
N GLY A 81 16.33 -8.18 -21.94
CA GLY A 81 16.45 -9.58 -21.53
C GLY A 81 15.73 -9.81 -20.21
N THR A 82 14.89 -10.83 -20.12
CA THR A 82 14.29 -11.25 -18.85
C THR A 82 15.17 -12.30 -18.19
N LYS A 83 15.51 -12.10 -16.92
CA LYS A 83 16.08 -13.14 -16.07
C LYS A 83 15.14 -13.37 -14.89
N PRO A 84 14.86 -14.62 -14.51
CA PRO A 84 14.12 -14.88 -13.27
C PRO A 84 14.92 -14.34 -12.10
N LEU A 85 14.26 -13.56 -11.24
CA LEU A 85 14.88 -12.89 -10.08
C LEU A 85 15.54 -13.89 -9.12
N ASN A 86 14.88 -15.03 -8.89
CA ASN A 86 15.35 -16.18 -8.15
C ASN A 86 14.47 -17.38 -8.52
N LYS A 87 15.01 -18.61 -8.55
CA LYS A 87 14.24 -19.82 -8.90
C LYS A 87 13.11 -20.14 -7.91
N ASN A 88 13.19 -19.58 -6.70
CA ASN A 88 12.23 -19.83 -5.62
C ASN A 88 11.21 -18.70 -5.45
N LEU A 89 11.27 -17.66 -6.29
CA LEU A 89 10.43 -16.46 -6.15
C LEU A 89 9.29 -16.51 -7.16
N GLU A 90 8.20 -17.15 -6.77
CA GLU A 90 6.96 -17.19 -7.57
C GLU A 90 6.06 -16.03 -7.15
N LEU A 91 5.91 -15.07 -8.05
CA LEU A 91 4.86 -14.05 -7.92
C LEU A 91 3.53 -14.72 -8.24
N THR A 92 2.61 -14.66 -7.29
CA THR A 92 1.23 -15.10 -7.47
C THR A 92 0.42 -13.97 -8.08
N GLU A 93 -0.74 -14.29 -8.65
CA GLU A 93 -1.54 -13.28 -9.33
C GLU A 93 -1.96 -12.14 -8.38
N ALA A 94 -1.86 -10.90 -8.88
CA ALA A 94 -2.17 -9.68 -8.15
C ALA A 94 -2.99 -8.73 -9.06
N LEU A 95 -4.28 -9.03 -9.22
CA LEU A 95 -5.20 -8.29 -10.10
C LEU A 95 -5.60 -6.90 -9.56
N GLY A 96 -5.09 -6.50 -8.39
CA GLY A 96 -5.49 -5.28 -7.71
C GLY A 96 -6.67 -5.50 -6.79
N LEU A 97 -7.58 -4.51 -6.74
CA LEU A 97 -8.74 -4.50 -5.86
C LEU A 97 -9.92 -5.26 -6.49
N ASP A 98 -10.49 -6.21 -5.77
CA ASP A 98 -11.81 -6.77 -6.06
C ASP A 98 -12.89 -5.92 -5.38
N ALA A 99 -13.40 -4.94 -6.12
CA ALA A 99 -14.43 -4.03 -5.62
C ALA A 99 -15.75 -4.73 -5.28
N ALA A 100 -16.09 -5.81 -6.00
CA ALA A 100 -17.32 -6.54 -5.76
C ALA A 100 -17.23 -7.36 -4.47
N LEU A 101 -16.06 -7.94 -4.18
CA LEU A 101 -15.80 -8.65 -2.93
C LEU A 101 -15.74 -7.67 -1.75
N ARG A 102 -14.98 -6.57 -1.88
CA ARG A 102 -14.90 -5.51 -0.85
C ARG A 102 -16.27 -4.96 -0.47
N GLY A 103 -17.15 -4.76 -1.45
CA GLY A 103 -18.50 -4.23 -1.24
C GLY A 103 -19.48 -5.20 -0.55
N ARG A 104 -19.21 -6.52 -0.55
CA ARG A 104 -20.06 -7.51 0.15
C ARG A 104 -19.88 -7.48 1.66
N LEU A 105 -18.74 -6.94 2.13
CA LEU A 105 -18.26 -7.00 3.52
C LEU A 105 -18.03 -8.45 4.00
N PRO A 106 -17.24 -8.64 5.07
CA PRO A 106 -17.07 -9.96 5.67
C PRO A 106 -18.38 -10.52 6.25
N ASP A 107 -18.51 -11.84 6.29
CA ASP A 107 -19.68 -12.48 6.90
C ASP A 107 -19.69 -12.27 8.42
N LEU A 108 -20.87 -11.95 8.95
CA LEU A 108 -21.11 -11.80 10.38
C LEU A 108 -21.58 -13.12 11.01
N SER A 109 -21.61 -14.26 10.31
CA SER A 109 -22.19 -15.54 10.80
C SER A 109 -21.33 -16.31 11.83
N PHE A 110 -20.14 -15.83 12.19
CA PHE A 110 -19.23 -16.52 13.12
C PHE A 110 -19.81 -16.70 14.55
N PRO A 111 -19.51 -17.80 15.25
CA PRO A 111 -20.09 -18.07 16.56
C PRO A 111 -19.55 -17.12 17.65
N LEU A 112 -20.43 -16.68 18.55
CA LEU A 112 -20.00 -16.03 19.80
C LEU A 112 -19.35 -17.07 20.72
N PRO A 113 -18.28 -16.74 21.49
CA PRO A 113 -17.80 -15.40 21.82
C PRO A 113 -16.60 -14.92 20.98
N ALA A 114 -16.49 -15.31 19.69
CA ALA A 114 -15.39 -14.87 18.86
C ALA A 114 -15.32 -13.34 18.76
N LYS A 115 -14.10 -12.82 18.91
CA LYS A 115 -13.81 -11.37 18.92
C LYS A 115 -13.56 -10.81 17.53
N CYS A 116 -13.35 -11.66 16.54
CA CYS A 116 -13.18 -11.24 15.16
C CYS A 116 -13.70 -12.29 14.20
N SER A 117 -14.07 -11.84 12.99
CA SER A 117 -14.25 -12.74 11.85
C SER A 117 -12.90 -13.13 11.26
N ASP A 118 -12.89 -14.18 10.44
CA ASP A 118 -11.75 -14.47 9.59
C ASP A 118 -11.50 -13.30 8.61
N PRO A 119 -10.23 -12.93 8.35
CA PRO A 119 -9.89 -11.89 7.39
C PRO A 119 -10.11 -12.36 5.96
N VAL A 120 -10.79 -11.52 5.18
CA VAL A 120 -11.01 -11.71 3.75
C VAL A 120 -10.06 -10.81 2.97
N VAL A 121 -9.23 -11.37 2.09
CA VAL A 121 -8.36 -10.60 1.19
C VAL A 121 -9.20 -10.06 0.03
N VAL A 122 -9.32 -8.75 -0.07
CA VAL A 122 -10.12 -8.06 -1.10
C VAL A 122 -9.29 -7.29 -2.11
N GLY A 123 -7.98 -7.19 -1.89
CA GLY A 123 -7.06 -6.59 -2.84
C GLY A 123 -5.64 -7.10 -2.68
N LYS A 124 -4.90 -7.14 -3.79
CA LYS A 124 -3.50 -7.57 -3.81
C LYS A 124 -2.69 -6.83 -4.86
N TRP A 125 -1.51 -6.35 -4.47
CA TRP A 125 -0.54 -5.63 -5.31
C TRP A 125 0.89 -6.05 -4.97
N TYR A 126 1.81 -5.78 -5.89
CA TYR A 126 3.25 -5.82 -5.61
C TYR A 126 3.82 -4.41 -5.56
N CYS A 127 4.53 -4.11 -4.48
CA CYS A 127 5.25 -2.85 -4.30
C CYS A 127 6.74 -3.07 -4.59
N PRO A 128 7.31 -2.44 -5.63
CA PRO A 128 8.75 -2.54 -5.89
C PRO A 128 9.58 -2.00 -4.72
N PHE A 129 10.73 -2.61 -4.44
CA PHE A 129 11.61 -2.25 -3.32
C PHE A 129 11.99 -0.75 -3.30
N ILE A 130 12.04 -0.09 -4.46
CA ILE A 130 12.40 1.32 -4.57
C ILE A 130 11.43 2.25 -3.83
N PHE A 131 10.19 1.81 -3.60
CA PHE A 131 9.16 2.54 -2.85
C PHE A 131 9.09 2.15 -1.36
N VAL A 132 9.89 1.16 -0.92
CA VAL A 132 9.89 0.64 0.45
C VAL A 132 11.28 0.80 1.07
N ARG A 133 11.36 1.19 2.34
CA ARG A 133 12.59 1.31 3.13
C ARG A 133 12.50 0.29 4.26
N ASP A 134 13.13 -0.85 4.06
CA ASP A 134 13.02 -1.98 4.96
C ASP A 134 14.41 -2.64 5.08
N GLY A 135 15.33 -1.91 5.71
CA GLY A 135 16.72 -2.31 5.91
C GLY A 135 17.71 -1.84 4.84
N GLU A 136 18.87 -2.50 4.83
CA GLU A 136 19.98 -2.21 3.93
C GLU A 136 19.63 -2.57 2.48
N VAL A 137 19.92 -1.67 1.54
CA VAL A 137 19.43 -1.81 0.16
C VAL A 137 19.97 -3.04 -0.56
N GLY A 138 21.24 -3.41 -0.35
CA GLY A 138 21.82 -4.60 -1.00
C GLY A 138 21.08 -5.89 -0.62
N SER A 139 20.82 -6.03 0.68
CA SER A 139 20.02 -7.14 1.24
C SER A 139 18.56 -7.06 0.77
N GLN A 140 17.98 -5.86 0.75
CA GLN A 140 16.61 -5.62 0.32
C GLN A 140 16.39 -6.05 -1.15
N VAL A 141 17.25 -5.60 -2.07
CA VAL A 141 17.13 -5.92 -3.51
C VAL A 141 17.31 -7.41 -3.76
N SER A 142 18.17 -8.07 -2.99
CA SER A 142 18.46 -9.50 -3.15
C SER A 142 17.33 -10.38 -2.60
N ASN A 143 16.76 -10.01 -1.45
CA ASN A 143 15.81 -10.85 -0.72
C ASN A 143 14.35 -10.46 -0.96
N SER A 144 14.06 -9.19 -1.23
CA SER A 144 12.70 -8.66 -1.44
C SER A 144 12.71 -7.49 -2.45
N PRO A 145 12.99 -7.80 -3.73
CA PRO A 145 12.92 -6.82 -4.82
C PRO A 145 11.49 -6.32 -5.07
N TYR A 146 10.50 -7.11 -4.67
CA TYR A 146 9.11 -6.71 -4.54
C TYR A 146 8.63 -7.00 -3.11
N TYR A 147 7.54 -6.38 -2.72
CA TYR A 147 6.81 -6.65 -1.51
C TYR A 147 5.37 -6.97 -1.88
N GLU A 148 4.77 -7.96 -1.23
CA GLU A 148 3.35 -8.23 -1.37
C GLU A 148 2.58 -7.26 -0.48
N MET A 149 1.64 -6.50 -1.06
CA MET A 149 0.67 -5.71 -0.33
C MET A 149 -0.71 -6.33 -0.51
N THR A 150 -1.39 -6.66 0.59
CA THR A 150 -2.80 -7.10 0.56
C THR A 150 -3.68 -6.11 1.30
N LEU A 151 -4.91 -5.91 0.82
CA LEU A 151 -5.98 -5.27 1.57
C LEU A 151 -6.89 -6.36 2.10
N GLN A 152 -7.05 -6.41 3.41
CA GLN A 152 -7.88 -7.38 4.12
C GLN A 152 -9.04 -6.68 4.81
N GLN A 153 -10.18 -7.35 4.92
CA GLN A 153 -11.32 -6.89 5.71
C GLN A 153 -11.73 -7.94 6.74
N ASN A 154 -12.04 -7.53 7.96
CA ASN A 154 -12.63 -8.36 8.99
C ASN A 154 -13.52 -7.54 9.94
N TRP A 155 -14.44 -8.20 10.63
CA TRP A 155 -15.13 -7.64 11.78
C TRP A 155 -14.26 -7.80 13.03
N GLU A 156 -14.08 -6.74 13.83
CA GLU A 156 -13.41 -6.80 15.13
C GLU A 156 -14.28 -6.24 16.24
N GLU A 157 -14.32 -6.95 17.38
CA GLU A 157 -15.09 -6.57 18.54
C GLU A 157 -14.48 -5.31 19.20
N ILE A 158 -15.31 -4.27 19.32
CA ILE A 158 -14.98 -3.04 20.06
C ILE A 158 -15.64 -3.01 21.44
N PHE A 159 -16.70 -3.79 21.65
CA PHE A 159 -17.36 -3.94 22.93
C PHE A 159 -18.02 -5.31 23.03
N GLY A 160 -17.97 -5.92 24.22
CA GLY A 160 -18.70 -7.16 24.47
C GLY A 160 -19.01 -7.37 25.94
N CYS A 161 -20.22 -7.81 26.24
CA CYS A 161 -20.64 -8.21 27.58
C CYS A 161 -21.48 -9.49 27.54
N GLY A 162 -21.56 -10.15 28.70
CA GLY A 162 -22.47 -11.27 28.94
C GLY A 162 -23.57 -10.90 29.91
N ASN A 163 -24.70 -11.58 29.82
CA ASN A 163 -25.81 -11.44 30.77
C ASN A 163 -25.63 -12.44 31.91
N LEU A 164 -25.73 -11.98 33.15
CA LEU A 164 -25.66 -12.83 34.34
C LEU A 164 -27.06 -13.22 34.88
N GLY A 165 -28.12 -12.90 34.12
CA GLY A 165 -29.52 -13.02 34.55
C GLY A 165 -29.96 -11.78 35.32
N GLY A 166 -31.24 -11.37 35.20
CA GLY A 166 -31.77 -10.23 35.96
C GLY A 166 -32.48 -9.11 35.20
N GLY A 167 -32.96 -9.36 33.97
CA GLY A 167 -34.08 -8.60 33.40
C GLY A 167 -33.78 -7.35 32.57
N GLU A 168 -32.51 -6.94 32.40
CA GLU A 168 -32.20 -5.87 31.45
C GLU A 168 -32.27 -6.40 30.01
N ARG A 169 -33.28 -5.92 29.27
CA ARG A 169 -33.49 -6.23 27.85
C ARG A 169 -32.67 -5.34 26.92
N GLY A 170 -31.54 -4.82 27.37
CA GLY A 170 -30.69 -3.96 26.55
C GLY A 170 -29.31 -3.79 27.15
N VAL A 171 -28.40 -3.25 26.35
CA VAL A 171 -27.02 -2.99 26.72
C VAL A 171 -26.69 -1.54 26.38
N ASP A 172 -26.33 -0.78 27.40
CA ASP A 172 -25.71 0.54 27.27
C ASP A 172 -24.19 0.35 27.22
N PHE A 173 -23.52 0.97 26.24
CA PHE A 173 -22.06 0.93 26.14
C PHE A 173 -21.48 2.27 25.70
N ASP A 174 -20.32 2.59 26.27
CA ASP A 174 -19.50 3.76 25.96
C ASP A 174 -18.08 3.29 25.67
N VAL A 175 -17.67 3.39 24.40
CA VAL A 175 -16.35 2.95 23.93
C VAL A 175 -15.66 4.02 23.09
N SER A 176 -14.34 4.10 23.23
CA SER A 176 -13.49 4.94 22.39
C SER A 176 -12.74 4.07 21.39
N VAL A 177 -13.07 4.21 20.10
CA VAL A 177 -12.48 3.40 19.03
C VAL A 177 -11.35 4.17 18.38
N GLU A 178 -10.13 3.65 18.47
CA GLU A 178 -9.01 4.18 17.70
C GLU A 178 -9.19 3.85 16.21
N ARG A 179 -9.20 4.88 15.36
CA ARG A 179 -9.54 4.73 13.94
C ARG A 179 -8.40 4.23 13.08
N GLU A 180 -7.16 4.57 13.42
CA GLU A 180 -5.98 4.26 12.64
C GLU A 180 -4.93 3.58 13.54
N VAL A 181 -4.50 2.37 13.18
CA VAL A 181 -3.46 1.64 13.92
C VAL A 181 -2.38 1.18 12.95
N ILE A 182 -1.13 1.44 13.32
CA ILE A 182 0.03 1.03 12.53
C ILE A 182 0.87 0.08 13.37
N SER A 183 1.28 -1.04 12.79
CA SER A 183 2.18 -2.01 13.43
C SER A 183 3.32 -2.42 12.49
N ILE A 184 4.53 -2.54 13.02
CA ILE A 184 5.74 -2.96 12.33
C ILE A 184 6.12 -4.34 12.86
N ALA A 185 6.22 -5.32 11.97
CA ALA A 185 6.45 -6.72 12.34
C ALA A 185 5.51 -7.22 13.47
N GLY A 186 4.25 -6.77 13.45
CA GLY A 186 3.22 -7.10 14.44
C GLY A 186 3.31 -6.33 15.76
N GLN A 187 4.29 -5.45 15.94
CA GLN A 187 4.41 -4.57 17.10
C GLN A 187 3.91 -3.18 16.76
N ARG A 188 3.06 -2.62 17.62
CA ARG A 188 2.47 -1.30 17.40
C ARG A 188 3.55 -0.22 17.26
N ALA A 189 3.41 0.63 16.26
CA ALA A 189 4.36 1.72 16.01
C ALA A 189 4.09 2.92 16.93
N ASP A 190 5.16 3.56 17.39
CA ASP A 190 5.09 4.72 18.30
C ASP A 190 4.67 6.02 17.60
N GLY A 191 4.67 6.06 16.27
CA GLY A 191 4.33 7.23 15.47
C GLY A 191 4.76 7.11 14.02
N ARG A 192 4.53 8.19 13.25
CA ARG A 192 5.03 8.35 11.88
C ARG A 192 5.61 9.74 11.67
N GLU A 193 6.61 9.85 10.79
CA GLU A 193 7.26 11.10 10.39
C GLU A 193 7.41 11.13 8.86
N VAL A 194 7.30 12.31 8.25
CA VAL A 194 7.48 12.49 6.81
C VAL A 194 8.80 13.20 6.55
N GLY A 195 9.65 12.60 5.71
CA GLY A 195 10.93 13.18 5.31
C GLY A 195 11.41 12.59 3.98
N ASP A 196 12.01 13.42 3.13
CA ASP A 196 12.61 13.00 1.84
C ASP A 196 11.66 12.20 0.93
N GLY A 197 10.38 12.57 0.88
CA GLY A 197 9.38 11.87 0.07
C GLY A 197 9.01 10.46 0.58
N VAL A 198 9.32 10.18 1.84
CA VAL A 198 9.05 8.91 2.53
C VAL A 198 8.32 9.19 3.85
N VAL A 199 7.34 8.36 4.16
CA VAL A 199 6.72 8.24 5.48
C VAL A 199 7.43 7.16 6.25
N TRP A 200 8.09 7.53 7.34
CA TRP A 200 8.76 6.64 8.27
C TRP A 200 7.82 6.27 9.40
N PHE A 201 7.72 4.97 9.68
CA PHE A 201 6.88 4.42 10.75
C PHE A 201 7.79 3.90 11.86
N GLY A 202 7.60 4.35 13.10
CA GLY A 202 8.28 3.85 14.30
C GLY A 202 9.78 4.20 14.43
N SER A 203 10.31 4.02 15.64
CA SER A 203 11.70 4.34 16.02
C SER A 203 12.77 3.39 15.47
N ARG A 204 12.37 2.19 15.02
CA ARG A 204 13.22 1.13 14.42
C ARG A 204 12.85 0.85 12.95
N GLY A 205 12.38 1.89 12.27
CA GLY A 205 11.19 1.82 11.44
C GLY A 205 11.24 1.18 10.06
N VAL A 206 10.11 1.33 9.39
CA VAL A 206 9.91 1.02 7.98
C VAL A 206 9.53 2.33 7.30
N GLY A 207 10.03 2.58 6.09
CA GLY A 207 9.63 3.74 5.30
C GLY A 207 8.81 3.32 4.09
N LEU A 208 7.70 4.02 3.83
CA LEU A 208 6.98 3.90 2.55
C LEU A 208 7.08 5.21 1.80
N SER A 209 7.32 5.18 0.50
CA SER A 209 7.26 6.38 -0.33
C SER A 209 5.87 7.03 -0.22
N LEU A 210 5.81 8.34 -0.39
CA LEU A 210 4.54 9.07 -0.46
C LEU A 210 3.59 8.51 -1.52
N ALA A 211 4.09 7.94 -2.62
CA ALA A 211 3.24 7.30 -3.63
C ALA A 211 2.43 6.10 -3.09
N ILE A 212 3.02 5.30 -2.20
CA ILE A 212 2.30 4.20 -1.53
C ILE A 212 1.33 4.76 -0.50
N GLU A 213 1.76 5.75 0.29
CA GLU A 213 0.92 6.39 1.30
C GLU A 213 -0.34 7.02 0.68
N GLU A 214 -0.16 7.85 -0.35
CA GLU A 214 -1.23 8.50 -1.12
C GLU A 214 -2.19 7.44 -1.70
N ARG A 215 -1.66 6.33 -2.21
CA ARG A 215 -2.47 5.23 -2.75
C ARG A 215 -3.29 4.51 -1.68
N VAL A 216 -2.71 4.25 -0.52
CA VAL A 216 -3.41 3.62 0.62
C VAL A 216 -4.57 4.51 1.07
N LYS A 217 -4.30 5.80 1.31
CA LYS A 217 -5.34 6.76 1.73
C LYS A 217 -6.46 6.86 0.70
N TRP A 218 -6.11 7.00 -0.58
CA TRP A 218 -7.10 7.07 -1.66
C TRP A 218 -8.00 5.84 -1.73
N GLU A 219 -7.47 4.63 -1.50
CA GLU A 219 -8.27 3.41 -1.51
C GLU A 219 -9.23 3.33 -0.31
N ASP A 220 -8.83 3.82 0.86
CA ASP A 220 -9.64 3.80 2.08
C ASP A 220 -10.70 4.92 2.08
N GLU A 221 -10.36 6.10 1.58
CA GLU A 221 -11.30 7.22 1.36
C GLU A 221 -12.46 6.79 0.46
N ARG A 222 -12.18 6.04 -0.60
CA ARG A 222 -13.21 5.53 -1.51
C ARG A 222 -14.12 4.48 -0.89
N ALA A 223 -13.70 3.85 0.21
CA ALA A 223 -14.57 2.99 1.00
C ALA A 223 -15.34 3.74 2.10
N GLY A 224 -15.17 5.06 2.18
CA GLY A 224 -15.88 5.90 3.15
C GLY A 224 -15.08 6.20 4.42
N PHE A 225 -13.77 5.90 4.46
CA PHE A 225 -12.94 6.33 5.58
C PHE A 225 -12.63 7.82 5.49
N GLU A 226 -13.14 8.57 6.46
CA GLU A 226 -12.88 10.01 6.52
C GLU A 226 -11.58 10.28 7.29
N PHE A 227 -10.50 10.63 6.59
CA PHE A 227 -9.31 11.15 7.26
C PHE A 227 -9.65 12.50 7.89
N GLY A 228 -9.59 12.57 9.23
CA GLY A 228 -9.84 13.82 9.96
C GLY A 228 -8.77 14.88 9.65
N LYS A 229 -9.08 16.15 9.92
CA LYS A 229 -8.04 17.19 9.98
C LYS A 229 -7.03 16.81 11.07
N GLU A 230 -5.78 17.27 11.00
CA GLU A 230 -4.68 16.89 11.94
C GLU A 230 -5.00 17.04 13.45
N LYS A 231 -6.10 17.69 13.82
CA LYS A 231 -6.60 17.86 15.20
C LYS A 231 -7.90 17.09 15.52
N GLU A 232 -8.53 16.42 14.55
CA GLU A 232 -9.70 15.56 14.77
C GLU A 232 -9.26 14.18 15.26
N GLU A 233 -10.08 13.63 16.16
CA GLU A 233 -9.64 12.68 17.16
C GLU A 233 -9.23 11.33 16.55
N LYS A 234 -7.99 10.93 16.81
CA LYS A 234 -7.45 9.57 16.64
C LYS A 234 -8.41 8.49 17.19
N TYR A 235 -9.26 8.86 18.14
CA TYR A 235 -10.29 8.05 18.77
C TYR A 235 -11.66 8.63 18.49
N VAL A 236 -12.66 7.80 18.19
CA VAL A 236 -14.07 8.22 18.14
C VAL A 236 -14.79 7.63 19.32
N LYS A 237 -15.44 8.50 20.11
CA LYS A 237 -16.34 8.05 21.18
C LYS A 237 -17.67 7.60 20.59
N MET A 238 -18.13 6.45 21.06
CA MET A 238 -19.40 5.86 20.70
C MET A 238 -20.15 5.52 21.99
N ASN A 239 -21.27 6.21 22.21
CA ASN A 239 -22.20 5.92 23.30
C ASN A 239 -23.54 5.51 22.68
N ARG A 240 -23.98 4.28 22.93
CA ARG A 240 -25.20 3.72 22.34
C ARG A 240 -25.87 2.74 23.29
N ARG A 241 -27.19 2.68 23.21
CA ARG A 241 -28.02 1.62 23.76
C ARG A 241 -28.49 0.69 22.65
N GLU A 242 -28.38 -0.61 22.86
CA GLU A 242 -28.96 -1.62 21.98
C GLU A 242 -29.94 -2.47 22.78
N ASP A 243 -31.20 -2.49 22.36
CA ASP A 243 -32.23 -3.29 23.01
C ASP A 243 -32.31 -4.68 22.35
N PHE A 244 -32.45 -5.71 23.19
CA PHE A 244 -32.63 -7.08 22.78
C PHE A 244 -34.10 -7.36 22.43
N GLY A 245 -34.36 -7.68 21.17
CA GLY A 245 -35.69 -7.96 20.65
C GLY A 245 -36.15 -9.42 20.73
N GLY A 246 -35.32 -10.34 21.24
CA GLY A 246 -35.67 -11.75 21.34
C GLY A 246 -36.60 -12.08 22.51
N VAL A 247 -37.21 -13.27 22.45
CA VAL A 247 -38.17 -13.74 23.46
C VAL A 247 -37.45 -14.42 24.65
N GLU A 248 -36.36 -15.13 24.38
CA GLU A 248 -35.56 -15.82 25.41
C GLU A 248 -34.56 -14.87 26.09
N GLU A 249 -33.93 -15.28 27.19
CA GLU A 249 -32.85 -14.48 27.77
C GLU A 249 -31.60 -14.55 26.88
N TRP A 250 -31.09 -13.38 26.47
CA TRP A 250 -29.78 -13.28 25.83
C TRP A 250 -28.67 -13.59 26.84
N ARG A 251 -27.59 -14.21 26.36
CA ARG A 251 -26.39 -14.59 27.13
C ARG A 251 -25.17 -13.74 26.79
N ARG A 252 -25.02 -13.29 25.54
CA ARG A 252 -23.85 -12.52 25.08
C ARG A 252 -24.25 -11.46 24.05
N PHE A 253 -23.76 -10.24 24.25
CA PHE A 253 -23.89 -9.13 23.31
C PHE A 253 -22.52 -8.67 22.81
N GLY A 254 -22.26 -8.69 21.51
CA GLY A 254 -21.03 -8.17 20.90
C GLY A 254 -21.30 -7.03 19.92
N CYS A 255 -20.46 -6.01 19.96
CA CYS A 255 -20.44 -4.88 19.02
C CYS A 255 -19.13 -4.89 18.25
N TYR A 256 -19.24 -4.86 16.92
CA TYR A 256 -18.14 -5.06 15.99
C TYR A 256 -18.02 -3.88 15.03
N VAL A 257 -16.78 -3.53 14.70
CA VAL A 257 -16.45 -2.56 13.66
C VAL A 257 -15.82 -3.26 12.47
N LEU A 258 -16.09 -2.76 11.26
CA LEU A 258 -15.35 -3.19 10.08
C LEU A 258 -13.93 -2.63 10.16
N VAL A 259 -12.94 -3.52 10.04
CA VAL A 259 -11.54 -3.15 9.97
C VAL A 259 -11.02 -3.49 8.58
N GLU A 260 -10.44 -2.49 7.92
CA GLU A 260 -9.66 -2.68 6.72
C GLU A 260 -8.17 -2.61 7.05
N ARG A 261 -7.38 -3.55 6.56
CA ARG A 261 -5.97 -3.69 6.91
C ARG A 261 -5.12 -3.86 5.66
N PHE A 262 -4.23 -2.92 5.42
CA PHE A 262 -3.14 -3.07 4.46
C PHE A 262 -2.01 -3.86 5.13
N VAL A 263 -1.66 -5.01 4.56
CA VAL A 263 -0.61 -5.91 5.07
C VAL A 263 0.51 -5.97 4.04
N LEU A 264 1.68 -5.45 4.42
CA LEU A 264 2.89 -5.46 3.61
C LEU A 264 3.82 -6.59 4.07
N LYS A 265 4.18 -7.49 3.15
CA LYS A 265 5.07 -8.62 3.39
C LYS A 265 6.26 -8.63 2.45
N ARG A 266 7.39 -9.13 2.94
CA ARG A 266 8.55 -9.52 2.12
C ARG A 266 8.21 -10.72 1.26
N MET A 267 9.07 -10.99 0.27
CA MET A 267 8.89 -12.14 -0.63
C MET A 267 9.05 -13.50 0.06
N ASP A 268 9.69 -13.54 1.23
CA ASP A 268 9.76 -14.73 2.09
C ASP A 268 8.49 -14.92 2.96
N GLY A 269 7.50 -14.04 2.81
CA GLY A 269 6.25 -14.05 3.57
C GLY A 269 6.32 -13.36 4.93
N SER A 270 7.50 -12.89 5.35
CA SER A 270 7.64 -12.19 6.63
C SER A 270 6.91 -10.84 6.64
N LEU A 271 6.27 -10.54 7.77
CA LEU A 271 5.49 -9.31 7.95
C LEU A 271 6.42 -8.10 8.13
N VAL A 272 6.12 -7.03 7.40
CA VAL A 272 6.84 -5.75 7.49
C VAL A 272 5.99 -4.73 8.22
N LEU A 273 4.80 -4.44 7.70
CA LEU A 273 3.92 -3.39 8.18
C LEU A 273 2.46 -3.85 8.08
N THR A 274 1.66 -3.54 9.09
CA THR A 274 0.21 -3.48 8.97
C THR A 274 -0.27 -2.05 9.21
N TRP A 275 -1.22 -1.62 8.38
CA TRP A 275 -1.87 -0.33 8.51
C TRP A 275 -3.38 -0.56 8.50
N GLU A 276 -4.00 -0.35 9.66
CA GLU A 276 -5.39 -0.67 9.95
C GLU A 276 -6.24 0.58 10.03
N PHE A 277 -7.42 0.51 9.42
CA PHE A 277 -8.45 1.53 9.41
C PHE A 277 -9.74 0.94 9.96
N ARG A 278 -10.23 1.48 11.08
CA ARG A 278 -11.50 1.09 11.70
C ARG A 278 -12.60 2.02 11.21
N HIS A 279 -13.52 1.46 10.43
CA HIS A 279 -14.62 2.18 9.81
C HIS A 279 -15.76 2.35 10.80
N THR A 280 -15.70 3.39 11.65
CA THR A 280 -16.68 3.65 12.72
C THR A 280 -18.10 3.95 12.23
N HIS A 281 -18.28 4.17 10.93
CA HIS A 281 -19.59 4.25 10.27
C HIS A 281 -20.16 2.86 9.88
N GLN A 282 -19.34 1.80 9.93
CA GLN A 282 -19.70 0.41 9.67
C GLN A 282 -19.65 -0.39 10.99
N ILE A 283 -20.73 -0.30 11.76
CA ILE A 283 -20.88 -1.02 13.03
C ILE A 283 -21.96 -2.10 12.89
N ARG A 284 -21.70 -3.26 13.47
CA ARG A 284 -22.66 -4.38 13.55
C ARG A 284 -22.72 -4.92 14.97
N THR A 285 -23.90 -5.34 15.38
CA THR A 285 -24.13 -5.94 16.70
C THR A 285 -24.66 -7.35 16.56
N LYS A 286 -24.32 -8.21 17.53
CA LYS A 286 -24.76 -9.60 17.61
C LYS A 286 -25.23 -9.94 19.02
N TRP A 287 -26.26 -10.75 19.08
CA TRP A 287 -26.79 -11.35 20.29
C TRP A 287 -26.74 -12.88 20.18
N ASN A 288 -26.49 -13.55 21.29
CA ASN A 288 -26.70 -14.99 21.51
C ASN A 288 -27.39 -15.17 22.85
#